data_AF-A0A3C0Y8S9-F1
#
_entry.id   AF-A0A3C0Y8S9-F1
#
_cell.length_a   1.000
_cell.length_b   1.000
_cell.length_c   1.000
_cell.angle_alpha   90.00
_cell.angle_beta   90.00
_cell.angle_gamma   90.00
#
_symmetry.space_group_name_H-M   'P 1'
#
loop_
_entity.id
_entity.type
_entity.pdbx_description
1 polymer ?
#
loop_
_entity_poly.entity_id
_entity_poly.type
_entity_poly.pdbx_seq_one_letter_code
_entity_poly.pdbx_strand_id
1 'polypeptide(L)'
;MSTKGTIPEGRPVYGKDLDMLRLHLGLLVGEACYLFSLSMTRWMHIVRQESELPIKDSSLALLVRLYDQHPELCPIPKSPAPDELFEFLSAVRGALGQREFGALFGAESSSAYRWLKKGGPPSPYVNRLMTGLKRLMLSVPEYERSAVLDEWVRCVTAEGLARGTVKSPMVTGKWNNAGVLEMREALVKQGASGAKVKKKGLAASSAQTKVQTPG
;
A
#
# COMPACT_ATOMS: atom_id res chain seq x y z
N MET A 1 -11.29 -7.17 31.25
CA MET A 1 -12.48 -7.96 30.90
C MET A 1 -12.05 -8.91 29.79
N SER A 2 -12.05 -10.22 30.02
CA SER A 2 -11.64 -11.18 28.98
C SER A 2 -12.75 -11.25 27.93
N THR A 3 -12.50 -10.69 26.75
CA THR A 3 -13.36 -10.90 25.59
C THR A 3 -13.30 -12.38 25.24
N LYS A 4 -14.44 -13.06 25.34
CA LYS A 4 -14.54 -14.46 24.93
C LYS A 4 -14.36 -14.50 23.41
N GLY A 5 -13.31 -15.17 22.94
CA GLY A 5 -13.02 -15.35 21.52
C GLY A 5 -14.20 -15.98 20.76
N THR A 6 -14.29 -15.73 19.46
CA THR A 6 -15.35 -16.24 18.60
C THR A 6 -15.08 -17.66 18.10
N ILE A 7 -13.82 -18.12 18.14
CA ILE A 7 -13.43 -19.44 17.65
C ILE A 7 -13.69 -20.50 18.72
N PRO A 8 -14.50 -21.55 18.44
CA PRO A 8 -14.79 -22.60 19.43
C PRO A 8 -13.54 -23.30 19.97
N GLU A 9 -13.48 -23.52 21.28
CA GLU A 9 -12.32 -24.12 21.98
C GLU A 9 -12.18 -25.64 21.72
N GLY A 10 -13.29 -26.34 21.47
CA GLY A 10 -13.33 -27.80 21.29
C GLY A 10 -12.93 -28.32 19.91
N ARG A 11 -12.38 -27.48 19.02
CA ARG A 11 -11.92 -27.90 17.68
C ARG A 11 -10.65 -27.17 17.24
N PRO A 12 -9.91 -27.68 16.23
CA PRO A 12 -8.82 -26.93 15.62
C PRO A 12 -9.30 -25.62 14.96
N VAL A 13 -8.38 -24.68 14.76
CA VAL A 13 -8.61 -23.46 13.97
C VAL A 13 -8.64 -23.80 12.49
N TYR A 14 -9.63 -23.31 11.76
CA TYR A 14 -9.83 -23.57 10.33
C TYR A 14 -9.56 -22.32 9.50
N GLY A 15 -9.40 -22.48 8.19
CA GLY A 15 -9.16 -21.35 7.28
C GLY A 15 -10.27 -20.29 7.31
N LYS A 16 -11.54 -20.69 7.50
CA LYS A 16 -12.66 -19.75 7.66
C LYS A 16 -12.57 -18.88 8.91
N ASP A 17 -11.98 -19.40 9.99
CA ASP A 17 -11.81 -18.64 11.23
C ASP A 17 -10.81 -17.49 11.02
N LEU A 18 -9.81 -17.70 10.16
CA LEU A 18 -8.84 -16.69 9.75
C LEU A 18 -9.51 -15.48 9.08
N ASP A 19 -10.43 -15.74 8.14
CA ASP A 19 -11.13 -14.67 7.42
C ASP A 19 -12.17 -13.97 8.31
N MET A 20 -12.81 -14.72 9.21
CA MET A 20 -13.71 -14.15 10.22
C MET A 20 -12.96 -13.24 11.20
N LEU A 21 -11.80 -13.67 11.70
CA LEU A 21 -10.97 -12.86 12.57
C LEU A 21 -10.47 -11.60 11.87
N ARG A 22 -10.06 -11.71 10.59
CA ARG A 22 -9.72 -10.53 9.76
C ARG A 22 -10.86 -9.51 9.76
N LEU A 23 -12.08 -9.95 9.48
CA LEU A 23 -13.26 -9.08 9.47
C LEU A 23 -13.52 -8.45 10.84
N HIS A 24 -13.41 -9.25 11.90
CA HIS A 24 -13.58 -8.78 13.29
C HIS A 24 -12.56 -7.69 13.66
N LEU A 25 -11.30 -7.86 13.25
CA LEU A 25 -10.24 -6.87 13.45
C LEU A 25 -10.34 -5.67 12.49
N GLY A 26 -11.27 -5.69 11.53
CA GLY A 26 -11.44 -4.62 10.54
C GLY A 26 -10.31 -4.55 9.52
N LEU A 27 -9.60 -5.66 9.28
CA LEU A 27 -8.40 -5.70 8.45
C LEU A 27 -8.72 -5.98 6.98
N LEU A 28 -7.94 -5.36 6.10
CA LEU A 28 -7.86 -5.78 4.69
C LEU A 28 -7.12 -7.12 4.58
N VAL A 29 -7.30 -7.82 3.45
CA VAL A 29 -6.62 -9.11 3.21
C VAL A 29 -5.10 -8.98 3.29
N GLY A 30 -4.53 -7.92 2.70
CA GLY A 30 -3.08 -7.68 2.75
C GLY A 30 -2.55 -7.39 4.15
N GLU A 31 -3.39 -6.81 5.01
CA GLU A 31 -3.06 -6.54 6.41
C GLU A 31 -3.12 -7.81 7.26
N ALA A 32 -4.11 -8.68 7.03
CA ALA A 32 -4.12 -10.01 7.63
C ALA A 32 -2.94 -10.86 7.16
N CYS A 33 -2.58 -10.80 5.87
CA CYS A 33 -1.37 -11.45 5.36
C CYS A 33 -0.12 -10.97 6.10
N TYR A 34 0.01 -9.66 6.35
CA TYR A 34 1.11 -9.12 7.15
C TYR A 34 1.06 -9.60 8.60
N LEU A 35 -0.11 -9.51 9.26
CA LEU A 35 -0.30 -9.90 10.66
C LEU A 35 0.08 -11.36 10.92
N PHE A 36 -0.30 -12.25 10.01
CA PHE A 36 -0.10 -13.70 10.12
C PHE A 36 1.15 -14.19 9.39
N SER A 37 1.98 -13.29 8.85
CA SER A 37 3.18 -13.62 8.06
C SER A 37 2.90 -14.59 6.91
N LEU A 38 1.78 -14.38 6.19
CA LEU A 38 1.36 -15.18 5.06
C LEU A 38 1.58 -14.45 3.73
N SER A 39 1.97 -15.20 2.70
CA SER A 39 1.85 -14.71 1.33
C SER A 39 0.37 -14.69 0.91
N MET A 40 0.02 -13.85 -0.07
CA MET A 40 -1.34 -13.83 -0.64
C MET A 40 -1.76 -15.20 -1.16
N THR A 41 -0.85 -15.93 -1.83
CA THR A 41 -1.12 -17.29 -2.33
C THR A 41 -1.45 -18.24 -1.18
N ARG A 42 -0.68 -18.20 -0.09
CA ARG A 42 -0.91 -19.06 1.08
C ARG A 42 -2.20 -18.70 1.78
N TRP A 43 -2.49 -17.40 1.93
CA TRP A 43 -3.77 -16.90 2.45
C TRP A 43 -4.93 -17.47 1.64
N MET A 44 -4.93 -17.28 0.32
CA MET A 44 -6.03 -17.73 -0.55
C MET A 44 -6.20 -19.25 -0.51
N HIS A 45 -5.11 -20.01 -0.46
CA HIS A 45 -5.18 -21.45 -0.30
C HIS A 45 -5.86 -21.85 1.03
N ILE A 46 -5.43 -21.27 2.15
CA ILE A 46 -6.01 -21.56 3.48
C ILE A 46 -7.48 -21.14 3.56
N VAL A 47 -7.82 -19.89 3.19
CA VAL A 47 -9.17 -19.36 3.45
C VAL A 47 -10.19 -19.69 2.37
N ARG A 48 -9.76 -20.16 1.18
CA ARG A 48 -10.67 -20.53 0.07
C ARG A 48 -10.66 -22.01 -0.24
N GLN A 49 -9.49 -22.64 -0.35
CA GLN A 49 -9.37 -24.03 -0.80
C GLN A 49 -9.43 -25.02 0.37
N GLU A 50 -8.79 -24.68 1.49
CA GLU A 50 -8.73 -25.49 2.71
C GLU A 50 -9.57 -24.86 3.84
N SER A 51 -10.63 -24.11 3.50
CA SER A 51 -11.37 -23.26 4.47
C SER A 51 -12.01 -24.04 5.63
N GLU A 52 -12.42 -25.28 5.37
CA GLU A 52 -13.06 -26.20 6.32
C GLU A 52 -12.08 -27.22 6.93
N LEU A 53 -10.79 -27.16 6.56
CA LEU A 53 -9.76 -28.03 7.11
C LEU A 53 -9.00 -27.34 8.25
N PRO A 54 -8.48 -28.11 9.22
CA PRO A 54 -7.56 -27.59 10.22
C PRO A 54 -6.35 -26.89 9.58
N ILE A 55 -6.01 -25.72 10.10
CA ILE A 55 -4.74 -25.06 9.76
C ILE A 55 -3.61 -26.00 10.18
N LYS A 56 -2.80 -26.40 9.20
CA LYS A 56 -1.70 -27.37 9.37
C LYS A 56 -0.58 -26.86 10.28
N ASP A 57 -0.32 -25.56 10.27
CA ASP A 57 0.70 -24.93 11.11
C ASP A 57 0.14 -24.58 12.49
N SER A 58 0.65 -25.23 13.52
CA SER A 58 0.19 -25.04 14.89
C SER A 58 0.51 -23.65 15.45
N SER A 59 1.62 -23.03 15.03
CA SER A 59 2.00 -21.69 15.48
C SER A 59 1.05 -20.65 14.91
N LEU A 60 0.67 -20.79 13.64
CA LEU A 60 -0.37 -19.95 13.03
C LEU A 60 -1.71 -20.14 13.75
N ALA A 61 -2.13 -21.38 14.03
CA ALA A 61 -3.38 -21.64 14.74
C ALA A 61 -3.39 -21.00 16.14
N LEU A 62 -2.28 -21.07 16.88
CA LEU A 62 -2.15 -20.42 18.19
C LEU A 62 -2.17 -18.88 18.08
N LEU A 63 -1.48 -18.31 17.10
CA LEU A 63 -1.48 -16.86 16.85
C LEU A 63 -2.89 -16.32 16.56
N VAL A 64 -3.67 -17.09 15.80
CA VAL A 64 -5.07 -16.74 15.47
C VAL A 64 -5.94 -16.77 16.72
N ARG A 65 -5.78 -17.79 17.58
CA ARG A 65 -6.48 -17.84 18.87
C ARG A 65 -6.07 -16.67 19.77
N LEU A 66 -4.79 -16.31 19.81
CA LEU A 66 -4.31 -15.19 20.59
C LEU A 66 -5.03 -13.90 20.19
N TYR A 67 -5.09 -13.57 18.90
CA TYR A 67 -5.76 -12.35 18.42
C TYR A 67 -7.29 -12.43 18.48
N ASP A 68 -7.89 -13.62 18.45
CA ASP A 68 -9.34 -13.78 18.67
C ASP A 68 -9.72 -13.55 20.15
N GLN A 69 -8.88 -13.97 21.08
CA GLN A 69 -9.08 -13.73 22.52
C GLN A 69 -8.69 -12.31 22.94
N HIS A 70 -7.67 -11.75 22.28
CA HIS A 70 -7.06 -10.46 22.60
C HIS A 70 -6.96 -9.57 21.35
N PRO A 71 -8.08 -9.14 20.75
CA PRO A 71 -8.08 -8.30 19.55
C PRO A 71 -7.38 -6.95 19.76
N GLU A 72 -7.30 -6.47 21.00
CA GLU A 72 -6.56 -5.28 21.41
C GLU A 72 -5.04 -5.37 21.17
N LEU A 73 -4.49 -6.59 21.07
CA LEU A 73 -3.07 -6.79 20.76
C LEU A 73 -2.75 -6.61 19.28
N CYS A 74 -3.75 -6.45 18.41
CA CYS A 74 -3.53 -6.26 16.98
C CYS A 74 -2.63 -5.02 16.75
N PRO A 75 -1.41 -5.19 16.19
CA PRO A 75 -0.46 -4.08 16.03
C PRO A 75 -0.80 -3.18 14.84
N ILE A 76 -1.80 -3.54 14.03
CA ILE A 76 -2.18 -2.81 12.83
C ILE A 76 -3.14 -1.69 13.24
N PRO A 77 -2.76 -0.42 13.08
CA PRO A 77 -3.60 0.70 13.45
C PRO A 77 -4.86 0.73 12.58
N LYS A 78 -5.99 1.04 13.21
CA LYS A 78 -7.24 1.29 12.46
C LYS A 78 -7.07 2.54 11.59
N SER A 79 -7.41 2.40 10.32
CA SER A 79 -7.42 3.55 9.41
C SER A 79 -8.53 4.52 9.82
N PRO A 80 -8.27 5.84 9.84
CA PRO A 80 -9.34 6.80 10.04
C PRO A 80 -10.33 6.75 8.87
N ALA A 81 -11.59 7.08 9.15
CA ALA A 81 -12.57 7.31 8.10
C ALA A 81 -12.16 8.59 7.31
N PRO A 82 -12.36 8.62 5.97
CA PRO A 82 -11.92 9.75 5.16
C PRO A 82 -12.53 11.10 5.57
N ASP A 83 -13.80 11.11 5.96
CA ASP A 83 -14.54 12.26 6.45
C ASP A 83 -14.00 12.75 7.81
N GLU A 84 -13.79 11.84 8.77
CA GLU A 84 -13.16 12.19 10.06
C GLU A 84 -11.78 12.82 9.86
N LEU A 85 -10.97 12.27 8.95
CA LEU A 85 -9.65 12.82 8.67
C LEU A 85 -9.75 14.17 7.95
N PHE A 86 -10.70 14.33 7.03
CA PHE A 86 -10.94 15.61 6.36
C PHE A 86 -11.31 16.71 7.35
N GLU A 87 -12.18 16.43 8.31
CA GLU A 87 -12.55 17.37 9.37
C GLU A 87 -11.36 17.68 10.29
N PHE A 88 -10.62 16.65 10.70
CA PHE A 88 -9.42 16.81 11.53
C PHE A 88 -8.36 17.72 10.87
N LEU A 89 -8.06 17.50 9.59
CA LEU A 89 -7.10 18.32 8.86
C LEU A 89 -7.62 19.74 8.62
N SER A 90 -8.93 19.89 8.40
CA SER A 90 -9.56 21.21 8.27
C SER A 90 -9.51 22.01 9.58
N ALA A 91 -9.62 21.34 10.73
CA ALA A 91 -9.46 21.98 12.03
C ALA A 91 -8.02 22.48 12.26
N VAL A 92 -7.02 21.77 11.71
CA VAL A 92 -5.60 22.13 11.88
C VAL A 92 -5.18 23.29 10.98
N ARG A 93 -5.61 23.31 9.71
CA ARG A 93 -5.10 24.26 8.70
C ARG A 93 -6.11 25.33 8.28
N GLY A 94 -7.30 25.33 8.88
CA GLY A 94 -8.45 26.03 8.34
C GLY A 94 -9.12 25.24 7.21
N ALA A 95 -10.22 25.78 6.68
CA ALA A 95 -11.11 25.08 5.75
C ALA A 95 -10.37 24.50 4.53
N LEU A 96 -10.16 23.18 4.54
CA LEU A 96 -9.51 22.46 3.45
C LEU A 96 -10.53 22.16 2.35
N GLY A 97 -10.20 22.44 1.09
CA GLY A 97 -11.02 22.03 -0.04
C GLY A 97 -10.95 20.52 -0.27
N GLN A 98 -12.03 19.93 -0.76
CA GLN A 98 -12.08 18.51 -1.18
C GLN A 98 -10.95 18.13 -2.14
N ARG A 99 -10.60 19.07 -3.04
CA ARG A 99 -9.50 18.92 -3.99
C ARG A 99 -8.15 18.81 -3.29
N GLU A 100 -7.89 19.70 -2.34
CA GLU A 100 -6.64 19.74 -1.58
C GLU A 100 -6.51 18.48 -0.73
N PHE A 101 -7.62 18.03 -0.13
CA PHE A 101 -7.66 16.77 0.59
C PHE A 101 -7.23 15.58 -0.28
N GLY A 102 -7.75 15.46 -1.51
CA GLY A 102 -7.30 14.42 -2.45
C GLY A 102 -5.80 14.54 -2.77
N ALA A 103 -5.33 15.76 -3.00
CA ALA A 103 -3.94 16.02 -3.33
C ALA A 103 -2.97 15.60 -2.23
N LEU A 104 -3.32 15.79 -0.95
CA LEU A 104 -2.51 15.35 0.20
C LEU A 104 -2.16 13.85 0.19
N PHE A 105 -2.94 13.04 -0.54
CA PHE A 105 -2.79 11.59 -0.59
C PHE A 105 -2.49 11.05 -1.99
N GLY A 106 -1.93 11.88 -2.88
CA GLY A 106 -1.54 11.39 -4.21
C GLY A 106 -2.72 11.16 -5.15
N ALA A 107 -3.90 11.72 -4.85
CA ALA A 107 -5.13 11.43 -5.56
C ALA A 107 -5.77 12.66 -6.20
N GLU A 108 -6.63 12.40 -7.19
CA GLU A 108 -7.39 13.44 -7.87
C GLU A 108 -8.67 13.82 -7.10
N SER A 109 -9.19 15.01 -7.41
CA SER A 109 -10.44 15.55 -6.82
C SER A 109 -11.63 14.60 -6.92
N SER A 110 -11.73 13.83 -8.02
CA SER A 110 -12.79 12.83 -8.24
C SER A 110 -12.71 11.66 -7.28
N SER A 111 -11.50 11.29 -6.84
CA SER A 111 -11.31 10.24 -5.83
C SER A 111 -11.69 10.74 -4.46
N ALA A 112 -11.26 11.94 -4.07
CA ALA A 112 -11.68 12.58 -2.82
C ALA A 112 -13.20 12.74 -2.74
N TYR A 113 -13.86 13.10 -3.84
CA TYR A 113 -15.33 13.15 -3.91
C TYR A 113 -15.96 11.80 -3.56
N ARG A 114 -15.44 10.71 -4.15
CA ARG A 114 -15.97 9.37 -3.89
C ARG A 114 -15.82 8.96 -2.44
N TRP A 115 -14.67 9.27 -1.83
CA TRP A 115 -14.42 8.96 -0.42
C TRP A 115 -15.35 9.72 0.50
N LEU A 116 -15.52 11.02 0.27
CA LEU A 116 -16.24 11.92 1.18
C LEU A 116 -17.76 11.96 0.97
N LYS A 117 -18.26 11.69 -0.24
CA LYS A 117 -19.68 11.86 -0.58
C LYS A 117 -20.37 10.60 -1.08
N LYS A 118 -19.63 9.64 -1.64
CA LYS A 118 -20.20 8.39 -2.16
C LYS A 118 -19.85 7.16 -1.33
N GLY A 119 -19.08 7.32 -0.25
CA GLY A 119 -18.64 6.22 0.61
C GLY A 119 -17.74 5.21 -0.09
N GLY A 120 -17.11 5.58 -1.22
CA GLY A 120 -16.19 4.69 -1.91
C GLY A 120 -14.92 4.51 -1.07
N PRO A 121 -14.39 3.27 -0.88
CA PRO A 121 -13.20 3.07 -0.08
C PRO A 121 -11.96 3.64 -0.78
N PRO A 122 -11.02 4.27 -0.06
CA PRO A 122 -9.71 4.59 -0.60
C PRO A 122 -8.91 3.33 -0.92
N SER A 123 -7.89 3.47 -1.77
CA SER A 123 -6.97 2.36 -2.03
C SER A 123 -6.15 2.03 -0.77
N PRO A 124 -5.58 0.83 -0.65
CA PRO A 124 -4.77 0.46 0.52
C PRO A 124 -3.59 1.41 0.77
N TYR A 125 -2.96 1.94 -0.29
CA TYR A 125 -1.87 2.90 -0.17
C TYR A 125 -2.35 4.23 0.42
N VAL A 126 -3.50 4.72 -0.04
CA VAL A 126 -4.13 5.94 0.49
C VAL A 126 -4.51 5.75 1.95
N ASN A 127 -5.14 4.63 2.32
CA ASN A 127 -5.49 4.34 3.72
C ASN A 127 -4.25 4.33 4.63
N ARG A 128 -3.13 3.75 4.18
CA ARG A 128 -1.87 3.78 4.94
C ARG A 128 -1.31 5.18 5.08
N LEU A 129 -1.34 6.00 4.02
CA LEU A 129 -0.92 7.40 4.06
C LEU A 129 -1.81 8.22 5.02
N MET A 130 -3.13 8.06 4.94
CA MET A 130 -4.10 8.68 5.84
C MET A 130 -3.83 8.33 7.31
N THR A 131 -3.61 7.04 7.58
CA THR A 131 -3.29 6.54 8.93
C THR A 131 -1.96 7.10 9.42
N GLY A 132 -0.92 7.05 8.59
CA GLY A 132 0.41 7.55 8.92
C GLY A 132 0.42 9.04 9.22
N LEU A 133 -0.25 9.85 8.39
CA LEU A 133 -0.36 11.29 8.59
C LEU A 133 -1.12 11.62 9.88
N LYS A 134 -2.28 10.98 10.13
CA LYS A 134 -3.02 11.19 11.39
C LYS A 134 -2.16 10.84 12.61
N ARG A 135 -1.44 9.71 12.57
CA ARG A 135 -0.54 9.30 13.66
C ARG A 135 0.60 10.29 13.88
N LEU A 136 1.24 10.77 12.80
CA LEU A 136 2.29 11.78 12.88
C LEU A 136 1.79 13.07 13.53
N MET A 137 0.58 13.50 13.18
CA MET A 137 -0.03 14.71 13.78
C MET A 137 -0.45 14.50 15.24
N LEU A 138 -0.84 13.28 15.62
CA LEU A 138 -1.15 12.93 17.00
C LEU A 138 0.09 12.68 17.86
N SER A 139 1.26 12.46 17.27
CA SER A 139 2.53 12.30 17.99
C SER A 139 3.18 13.63 18.41
N VAL A 140 2.62 14.76 17.97
CA VAL A 140 3.10 16.10 18.34
C VAL A 140 2.02 16.87 19.12
N PRO A 141 2.40 17.86 19.94
CA PRO A 141 1.45 18.76 20.58
C PRO A 141 0.57 19.49 19.56
N GLU A 142 -0.64 19.87 19.97
CA GLU A 142 -1.64 20.47 19.08
C GLU A 142 -1.13 21.72 18.34
N TYR A 143 -0.37 22.57 19.03
CA TYR A 143 0.17 23.80 18.45
C TYR A 143 1.24 23.57 17.36
N GLU A 144 1.81 22.35 17.25
CA GLU A 144 2.80 22.00 16.21
C GLU A 144 2.16 21.35 14.97
N ARG A 145 0.89 20.91 15.07
CA ARG A 145 0.22 20.13 14.01
C ARG A 145 0.14 20.87 12.68
N SER A 146 -0.06 22.20 12.71
CA SER A 146 -0.07 23.00 11.48
C SER A 146 1.29 22.96 10.77
N ALA A 147 2.39 23.09 11.52
CA ALA A 147 3.74 23.03 10.96
C ALA A 147 4.05 21.66 10.35
N VAL A 148 3.63 20.57 11.01
CA VAL A 148 3.74 19.20 10.48
C VAL A 148 2.97 19.05 9.17
N LEU A 149 1.73 19.57 9.11
CA LEU A 149 0.92 19.51 7.90
C LEU A 149 1.50 20.36 6.77
N ASP A 150 2.09 21.52 7.08
CA ASP A 150 2.76 22.38 6.10
C ASP A 150 4.03 21.73 5.53
N GLU A 151 4.80 21.00 6.34
CA GLU A 151 5.91 20.17 5.86
C GLU A 151 5.40 19.07 4.92
N TRP A 152 4.31 18.39 5.27
CA TRP A 152 3.71 17.39 4.39
C TRP A 152 3.23 17.98 3.06
N VAL A 153 2.62 19.17 3.10
CA VAL A 153 2.22 19.92 1.90
C VAL A 153 3.41 20.30 1.01
N ARG A 154 4.55 20.67 1.61
CA ARG A 154 5.80 20.89 0.88
C ARG A 154 6.30 19.62 0.21
N CYS A 155 6.27 18.48 0.92
CA CYS A 155 6.61 17.17 0.35
C CYS A 155 5.71 16.80 -0.84
N VAL A 156 4.38 16.94 -0.69
CA VAL A 156 3.40 16.71 -1.77
C VAL A 156 3.68 17.58 -2.99
N THR A 157 4.00 18.86 -2.76
CA THR A 157 4.33 19.80 -3.84
C THR A 157 5.62 19.41 -4.55
N ALA A 158 6.68 19.10 -3.80
CA ALA A 158 7.97 18.69 -4.35
C ALA A 158 7.84 17.40 -5.18
N GLU A 159 7.12 16.41 -4.67
CA GLU A 159 6.87 15.14 -5.37
C GLU A 159 6.07 15.37 -6.67
N GLY A 160 5.04 16.22 -6.63
CA GLY A 160 4.27 16.57 -7.81
C GLY A 160 5.11 17.26 -8.89
N LEU A 161 5.96 18.20 -8.50
CA LEU A 161 6.86 18.91 -9.43
C LEU A 161 7.90 17.96 -10.03
N ALA A 162 8.49 17.07 -9.21
CA ALA A 162 9.44 16.06 -9.67
C ALA A 162 8.84 15.08 -10.70
N ARG A 163 7.51 14.88 -10.68
CA ARG A 163 6.77 14.08 -11.67
C ARG A 163 6.40 14.85 -12.94
N GLY A 164 6.73 16.14 -13.01
CA GLY A 164 6.45 16.99 -14.17
C GLY A 164 5.08 17.68 -14.14
N THR A 165 4.49 17.90 -12.96
CA THR A 165 3.35 18.85 -12.87
C THR A 165 3.85 20.28 -13.11
N VAL A 166 3.09 21.08 -13.87
CA VAL A 166 3.43 22.49 -14.14
C VAL A 166 3.19 23.38 -12.90
N LYS A 167 2.23 22.98 -12.06
CA LYS A 167 1.86 23.66 -10.81
C LYS A 167 1.61 22.63 -9.73
N SER A 168 1.78 23.03 -8.46
CA SER A 168 1.57 22.15 -7.30
C SER A 168 0.24 21.36 -7.40
N PRO A 169 0.23 20.05 -7.09
CA PRO A 169 -0.98 19.27 -6.95
C PRO A 169 -1.98 19.86 -5.95
N MET A 170 -1.49 20.58 -4.93
CA MET A 170 -2.35 21.27 -3.97
C MET A 170 -3.21 22.35 -4.63
N VAL A 171 -2.67 23.02 -5.65
CA VAL A 171 -3.39 24.07 -6.39
C VAL A 171 -4.27 23.47 -7.48
N THR A 172 -3.79 22.44 -8.18
CA THR A 172 -4.46 21.94 -9.39
C THR A 172 -5.40 20.76 -9.12
N GLY A 173 -5.19 20.01 -8.04
CA GLY A 173 -5.87 18.76 -7.76
C GLY A 173 -5.51 17.61 -8.70
N LYS A 174 -4.42 17.75 -9.46
CA LYS A 174 -4.00 16.83 -10.51
C LYS A 174 -2.57 16.36 -10.26
N TRP A 175 -2.38 15.06 -10.41
CA TRP A 175 -1.07 14.44 -10.42
C TRP A 175 -0.71 14.13 -11.88
N ASN A 176 0.33 14.78 -12.42
CA ASN A 176 0.78 14.54 -13.79
C ASN A 176 1.73 13.33 -13.80
N ASN A 177 1.45 12.37 -14.68
CA ASN A 177 2.36 11.24 -14.95
C ASN A 177 3.08 11.39 -16.29
N ALA A 178 2.90 12.50 -17.03
CA ALA A 178 3.53 12.70 -18.33
C ALA A 178 5.06 12.59 -18.26
N GLY A 179 5.70 13.17 -17.24
CA GLY A 179 7.15 13.02 -17.05
C GLY A 179 7.58 11.57 -16.78
N VAL A 180 6.73 10.78 -16.11
CA VAL A 180 6.97 9.33 -15.89
C VAL A 180 6.79 8.54 -17.19
N LEU A 181 5.79 8.90 -18.01
CA LEU A 181 5.56 8.29 -19.33
C LEU A 181 6.71 8.59 -20.29
N GLU A 182 7.14 9.86 -20.38
CA GLU A 182 8.29 10.27 -21.19
C GLU A 182 9.59 9.59 -20.73
N MET A 183 9.83 9.49 -19.42
CA MET A 183 10.98 8.77 -18.88
C MET A 183 10.90 7.25 -19.17
N ARG A 184 9.73 6.63 -19.06
CA ARG A 184 9.52 5.23 -19.45
C ARG A 184 9.81 5.04 -20.94
N GLU A 185 9.32 5.92 -21.81
CA GLU A 185 9.60 5.88 -23.24
C GLU A 185 11.08 6.07 -23.56
N ALA A 186 11.77 6.98 -22.85
CA ALA A 186 13.21 7.19 -22.99
C ALA A 186 14.01 5.95 -22.56
N LEU A 187 13.65 5.33 -21.42
CA LEU A 187 14.29 4.09 -20.94
C LEU A 187 14.03 2.90 -21.86
N VAL A 188 12.82 2.78 -22.44
CA VAL A 188 12.52 1.77 -23.46
C VAL A 188 13.36 1.99 -24.72
N LYS A 189 13.51 3.24 -25.18
CA LYS A 189 14.38 3.59 -26.31
C LYS A 189 15.85 3.27 -26.02
N GLN A 190 16.34 3.55 -24.82
CA GLN A 190 17.70 3.22 -24.38
C GLN A 190 17.92 1.70 -24.28
N GLY A 191 16.99 0.95 -23.68
CA GLY A 191 17.05 -0.53 -23.62
C GLY A 191 16.96 -1.21 -24.98
N ALA A 192 16.13 -0.69 -25.90
CA ALA A 192 16.03 -1.16 -27.27
C ALA A 192 17.29 -0.86 -28.09
N SER A 193 17.96 0.26 -27.82
CA SER A 193 19.25 0.60 -28.46
C SER A 193 20.39 -0.29 -27.95
N GLY A 194 20.44 -0.61 -26.65
CA GLY A 194 21.42 -1.54 -26.08
C GLY A 194 21.30 -2.98 -26.61
N ALA A 195 20.07 -3.44 -26.86
CA ALA A 195 19.82 -4.74 -27.49
C ALA A 195 20.28 -4.81 -28.97
N LYS A 196 20.21 -3.69 -29.71
CA LYS A 196 20.73 -3.61 -31.09
C LYS A 196 22.26 -3.55 -31.15
N VAL A 197 22.93 -2.96 -30.17
CA VAL A 197 24.40 -2.91 -30.11
C VAL A 197 25.01 -4.29 -29.81
N LYS A 198 24.38 -5.10 -28.93
CA LYS A 198 24.86 -6.48 -28.65
C LYS A 198 24.76 -7.44 -29.85
N LYS A 199 23.83 -7.23 -30.80
CA LYS A 199 23.70 -8.08 -32.01
C LYS A 199 24.72 -7.77 -33.11
N LYS A 200 25.32 -6.57 -33.13
CA LYS A 200 26.35 -6.21 -34.14
C LYS A 200 27.78 -6.62 -33.75
N GLY A 201 28.04 -6.93 -32.47
CA GLY A 201 29.36 -7.37 -31.99
C GLY A 201 29.63 -8.88 -32.08
N LEU A 202 28.61 -9.72 -32.33
CA LEU A 202 28.76 -11.19 -32.32
C LEU A 202 28.96 -11.81 -33.72
N ALA A 203 28.90 -11.03 -34.80
CA ALA A 203 29.00 -11.54 -36.17
C ALA A 203 30.39 -11.39 -36.82
N ALA A 204 31.39 -10.91 -36.08
CA ALA A 204 32.74 -10.68 -36.58
C ALA A 204 33.81 -11.32 -35.68
N SER A 205 33.68 -12.61 -35.38
CA SER A 205 34.81 -13.41 -34.88
C SER A 205 34.54 -14.91 -35.09
N SER A 206 34.67 -15.37 -36.32
CA SER A 206 34.89 -16.79 -36.63
C SER A 206 35.40 -16.94 -38.06
N ALA A 207 36.64 -16.48 -38.30
CA ALA A 207 37.45 -16.97 -39.40
C ALA A 207 38.46 -17.96 -38.81
N GLN A 208 38.33 -19.21 -39.25
CA GLN A 208 38.91 -20.42 -38.68
C GLN A 208 40.43 -20.48 -38.80
N THR A 209 41.09 -20.79 -37.68
CA THR A 209 42.45 -21.33 -37.64
C THR A 209 42.39 -22.81 -38.01
N LYS A 210 42.91 -23.17 -39.19
CA LYS A 210 43.24 -24.57 -39.53
C LYS A 210 44.49 -24.97 -38.73
N VAL A 211 44.40 -26.03 -37.93
CA VAL A 211 45.57 -26.75 -37.41
C VAL A 211 45.44 -28.21 -37.82
N GLN A 212 46.41 -28.66 -38.62
CA GLN A 212 46.66 -30.04 -38.99
C GLN A 212 47.22 -30.81 -37.79
N THR A 213 46.70 -32.01 -37.56
CA THR A 213 47.28 -33.06 -36.72
C THR A 213 48.55 -33.63 -37.34
N PRO A 214 49.52 -34.08 -36.51
CA PRO A 214 50.33 -35.23 -36.86
C PRO A 214 50.04 -36.41 -35.92
N GLY A 215 50.18 -37.62 -36.48
CA GLY A 215 50.31 -38.86 -35.72
C GLY A 215 51.72 -39.08 -35.22
#